data_AF-A0A4R0RSQ4-F1
#
_entry.id   AF-A0A4R0RSQ4-F1
#
_cell.length_a   1.000
_cell.length_b   1.000
_cell.length_c   1.000
_cell.angle_alpha   90.00
_cell.angle_beta   90.00
_cell.angle_gamma   90.00
#
_symmetry.space_group_name_H-M   'P 1'
#
loop_
_entity.id
_entity.type
_entity.pdbx_description
1 polymer ?
#
loop_
_entity_poly.entity_id
_entity_poly.type
_entity_poly.pdbx_seq_one_letter_code
_entity_poly.pdbx_strand_id
1 'polypeptide(L)'
;MSLVDSPSLSVSSTPATSTRLPSEAYVLSLASTSSGYAASSSAPSNSIHLFDKADFRKIRDWVGHKDTISSLRSVANIAGNVRESLATCSKDGTVKIWDERSGSQPALQMNALVTSRSRALLSCDVSLDGLTVAAGTDLEGDDASILYWDPRNPAAPLRVHGSTHSDDITAVHFSKTQGSVLLSASSDGLVCTSNADEPDEDEAGLHVGNAGSSIAQTGWISGPAGTPSVWAGSDMETFSTWSNELDQIHNFDIRQPTIHRQDLTWVTDYLIGCHNHRNLLPGHDNDLSLFVGSNEGDVAWITRPSLSDPNTPWSLHRMWTTGHLGIVRSLLWDESHNLLITGGEDSKINVWSNPSPFANASTENGSKRESDSDAMDVDEGMTSPSRKRRRD
;
A
#
# COMPACT_ATOMS: atom_id res chain seq x y z
N MET A 1 -21.70 -12.25 7.71
CA MET A 1 -20.70 -13.07 6.98
C MET A 1 -19.89 -13.87 7.99
N SER A 2 -19.46 -15.09 7.67
CA SER A 2 -18.55 -15.85 8.55
C SER A 2 -17.09 -15.50 8.26
N LEU A 3 -16.34 -15.17 9.30
CA LEU A 3 -14.88 -15.17 9.28
C LEU A 3 -14.41 -16.58 9.66
N VAL A 4 -13.62 -17.22 8.81
CA VAL A 4 -13.08 -18.56 9.03
C VAL A 4 -11.59 -18.51 9.31
N ASP A 5 -11.09 -19.48 10.07
CA ASP A 5 -9.66 -19.59 10.32
C ASP A 5 -8.93 -20.06 9.05
N SER A 6 -7.87 -19.35 8.70
CA SER A 6 -6.91 -19.88 7.73
C SER A 6 -6.14 -21.05 8.35
N PRO A 7 -5.75 -22.07 7.56
CA PRO A 7 -4.83 -23.11 8.02
C PRO A 7 -3.50 -22.57 8.56
N SER A 8 -3.10 -21.35 8.16
CA SER A 8 -1.88 -20.67 8.61
C SER A 8 -2.11 -19.67 9.75
N LEU A 9 -3.27 -19.71 10.41
CA LEU A 9 -3.62 -18.79 11.49
C LEU A 9 -2.56 -18.77 12.60
N SER A 10 -2.08 -17.58 12.91
CA SER A 10 -1.12 -17.36 14.00
C SER A 10 -1.36 -16.04 14.72
N VAL A 11 -0.99 -15.99 16.00
CA VAL A 11 -1.11 -14.81 16.85
C VAL A 11 0.28 -14.42 17.34
N SER A 12 0.63 -13.14 17.23
CA SER A 12 1.89 -12.58 17.73
C SER A 12 1.58 -11.46 18.71
N SER A 13 2.02 -11.61 19.95
CA SER A 13 1.79 -10.59 21.00
C SER A 13 3.03 -9.71 21.26
N THR A 14 4.16 -10.01 20.64
CA THR A 14 5.42 -9.30 20.89
C THR A 14 6.01 -8.79 19.59
N PRO A 15 6.13 -7.46 19.39
CA PRO A 15 6.80 -6.91 18.23
C PRO A 15 8.30 -7.24 18.28
N ALA A 16 8.91 -7.42 17.12
CA ALA A 16 10.35 -7.63 16.97
C ALA A 16 11.13 -6.37 17.38
N THR A 17 10.58 -5.20 17.08
CA THR A 17 11.13 -3.91 17.51
C THR A 17 9.99 -2.93 17.74
N SER A 18 10.13 -2.05 18.73
CA SER A 18 9.17 -0.99 19.03
C SER A 18 9.94 0.30 19.27
N THR A 19 9.47 1.39 18.67
CA THR A 19 9.99 2.74 18.87
C THR A 19 8.85 3.71 19.08
N ARG A 20 9.13 4.88 19.64
CA ARG A 20 8.14 5.94 19.85
C ARG A 20 8.55 7.22 19.14
N LEU A 21 7.58 7.86 18.50
CA LEU A 21 7.74 9.20 17.98
C LEU A 21 7.84 10.22 19.13
N PRO A 22 8.55 11.35 18.92
CA PRO A 22 8.64 12.40 19.93
C PRO A 22 7.29 13.09 20.14
N SER A 23 7.18 13.83 21.25
CA SER A 23 6.06 14.73 21.54
C SER A 23 4.68 14.08 21.56
N GLU A 24 4.61 12.77 21.83
CA GLU A 24 3.35 12.00 21.85
C GLU A 24 2.54 12.13 20.54
N ALA A 25 3.21 12.38 19.41
CA ALA A 25 2.55 12.54 18.12
C ALA A 25 2.01 11.19 17.61
N TYR A 26 0.87 11.22 16.93
CA TYR A 26 0.29 10.05 16.27
C TYR A 26 1.11 9.69 15.03
N VAL A 27 1.19 8.40 14.73
CA VAL A 27 1.82 7.90 13.50
C VAL A 27 0.77 7.83 12.39
N LEU A 28 0.71 8.85 11.54
CA LEU A 28 -0.40 9.02 10.58
C LEU A 28 -0.24 8.19 9.31
N SER A 29 0.98 7.97 8.84
CA SER A 29 1.24 7.21 7.61
C SER A 29 2.62 6.58 7.65
N LEU A 30 2.77 5.45 6.96
CA LEU A 30 4.02 4.71 6.81
C LEU A 30 4.28 4.43 5.33
N ALA A 31 5.54 4.54 4.90
CA ALA A 31 5.94 4.10 3.58
C ALA A 31 7.37 3.56 3.55
N SER A 32 7.67 2.74 2.56
CA SER A 32 9.03 2.22 2.33
C SER A 32 9.85 3.25 1.55
N THR A 33 11.16 3.24 1.75
CA THR A 33 12.09 3.95 0.87
C THR A 33 13.18 3.00 0.41
N SER A 34 14.07 3.48 -0.46
CA SER A 34 15.17 2.66 -0.96
C SER A 34 16.11 2.19 0.15
N SER A 35 16.36 3.01 1.19
CA SER A 35 17.26 2.65 2.29
C SER A 35 16.55 2.36 3.61
N GLY A 36 15.28 2.70 3.72
CA GLY A 36 14.62 2.81 5.02
C GLY A 36 13.11 2.66 4.98
N TYR A 37 12.51 3.12 6.07
CA TYR A 37 11.09 3.34 6.23
C TYR A 37 10.87 4.79 6.66
N ALA A 38 9.73 5.36 6.26
CA ALA A 38 9.33 6.69 6.64
C ALA A 38 8.01 6.65 7.40
N ALA A 39 7.91 7.48 8.43
CA ALA A 39 6.67 7.68 9.20
C ALA A 39 6.34 9.16 9.28
N SER A 40 5.10 9.54 8.97
CA SER A 40 4.61 10.91 9.23
C SER A 40 4.07 11.02 10.66
N SER A 41 4.35 12.15 11.30
CA SER A 41 3.84 12.51 12.63
C SER A 41 2.71 13.52 12.55
N SER A 42 1.76 13.44 13.48
CA SER A 42 0.78 14.49 13.71
C SER A 42 1.41 15.77 14.29
N ALA A 43 0.58 16.80 14.49
CA ALA A 43 0.95 17.97 15.26
C ALA A 43 1.48 17.58 16.66
N PRO A 44 2.43 18.34 17.22
CA PRO A 44 2.96 19.61 16.70
C PRO A 44 4.13 19.46 15.71
N SER A 45 4.67 18.27 15.49
CA SER A 45 5.90 18.11 14.69
C SER A 45 5.65 18.14 13.18
N ASN A 46 4.52 17.61 12.68
CA ASN A 46 4.19 17.54 11.24
C ASN A 46 5.41 17.13 10.37
N SER A 47 6.20 16.19 10.89
CA SER A 47 7.51 15.83 10.38
C SER A 47 7.50 14.40 9.85
N ILE A 48 8.41 14.12 8.94
CA ILE A 48 8.66 12.77 8.42
C ILE A 48 9.90 12.21 9.11
N HIS A 49 9.76 11.08 9.77
CA HIS A 49 10.82 10.39 10.49
C HIS A 49 11.33 9.21 9.66
N LEU A 50 12.63 9.17 9.38
CA LEU A 50 13.25 8.08 8.62
C LEU A 50 13.92 7.07 9.55
N PHE A 51 13.74 5.79 9.24
CA PHE A 51 14.28 4.64 9.97
C PHE A 51 15.04 3.70 9.03
N ASP A 52 16.10 3.09 9.52
CA ASP A 52 16.92 2.13 8.78
C ASP A 52 16.22 0.77 8.61
N LYS A 53 16.37 0.11 7.45
CA LYS A 53 15.73 -1.20 7.20
C LYS A 53 16.31 -2.35 8.03
N ALA A 54 17.59 -2.28 8.40
CA ALA A 54 18.29 -3.39 9.04
C ALA A 54 18.00 -3.49 10.54
N ASP A 55 17.98 -2.35 11.24
CA ASP A 55 17.83 -2.33 12.71
C ASP A 55 16.70 -1.40 13.21
N PHE A 56 15.94 -0.79 12.30
CA PHE A 56 14.85 0.14 12.59
C PHE A 56 15.27 1.34 13.46
N ARG A 57 16.56 1.69 13.46
CA ARG A 57 17.02 2.90 14.14
C ARG A 57 16.66 4.12 13.33
N LYS A 58 16.28 5.18 14.05
CA LYS A 58 16.00 6.48 13.45
C LYS A 58 17.28 7.05 12.81
N ILE A 59 17.20 7.36 11.51
CA ILE A 59 18.29 7.95 10.72
C ILE A 59 18.26 9.47 10.86
N ARG A 60 17.12 10.09 10.52
CA ARG A 60 16.96 11.56 10.46
C ARG A 60 15.49 11.96 10.38
N ASP A 61 15.26 13.26 10.52
CA ASP A 61 13.97 13.89 10.28
C ASP A 61 14.00 14.75 9.02
N TRP A 62 12.88 14.75 8.31
CA TRP A 62 12.55 15.73 7.29
C TRP A 62 11.45 16.63 7.80
N VAL A 63 11.80 17.91 7.92
CA VAL A 63 10.91 18.98 8.38
C VAL A 63 10.77 19.95 7.22
N GLY A 64 9.54 20.17 6.77
CA GLY A 64 9.32 21.12 5.68
C GLY A 64 7.87 21.45 5.37
N HIS A 65 6.91 20.67 5.84
CA HIS A 65 5.51 21.07 5.83
C HIS A 65 5.21 22.02 7.00
N LYS A 66 4.33 22.98 6.75
CA LYS A 66 3.92 23.98 7.76
C LYS A 66 2.64 23.59 8.49
N ASP A 67 1.94 22.59 7.97
CA ASP A 67 0.71 22.05 8.52
C ASP A 67 0.74 20.51 8.40
N THR A 68 -0.35 19.87 8.80
CA THR A 68 -0.58 18.43 8.82
C THR A 68 -0.23 17.81 7.48
N ILE A 69 0.56 16.74 7.51
CA ILE A 69 0.83 15.90 6.35
C ILE A 69 -0.36 14.97 6.18
N SER A 70 -1.06 15.09 5.06
CA SER A 70 -2.30 14.34 4.80
C SER A 70 -2.05 13.04 4.06
N SER A 71 -1.01 12.97 3.22
CA SER A 71 -0.60 11.74 2.53
C SER A 71 0.92 11.61 2.47
N LEU A 72 1.39 10.37 2.53
CA LEU A 72 2.80 10.00 2.39
C LEU A 72 2.91 8.68 1.62
N ARG A 73 3.62 8.69 0.49
CA ARG A 73 3.66 7.56 -0.46
C ARG A 73 5.05 7.38 -1.06
N SER A 74 5.46 6.13 -1.25
CA SER A 74 6.63 5.78 -2.07
C SER A 74 6.28 5.91 -3.55
N VAL A 75 7.14 6.57 -4.32
CA VAL A 75 6.97 6.74 -5.76
C VAL A 75 8.24 6.27 -6.47
N ALA A 76 8.09 5.44 -7.50
CA ALA A 76 9.22 4.80 -8.18
C ALA A 76 9.89 5.71 -9.22
N ASN A 77 9.14 6.65 -9.78
CA ASN A 77 9.58 7.53 -10.85
C ASN A 77 9.14 8.96 -10.57
N ILE A 78 10.02 9.93 -10.84
CA ILE A 78 9.65 11.35 -10.79
C ILE A 78 10.50 12.16 -11.78
N ALA A 79 9.83 13.07 -12.50
CA ALA A 79 10.44 13.89 -13.56
C ALA A 79 11.21 13.06 -14.60
N GLY A 80 10.68 11.88 -14.95
CA GLY A 80 11.30 10.93 -15.89
C GLY A 80 12.55 10.22 -15.36
N ASN A 81 12.89 10.37 -14.07
CA ASN A 81 14.00 9.64 -13.44
C ASN A 81 13.46 8.43 -12.69
N VAL A 82 14.01 7.25 -13.01
CA VAL A 82 13.73 6.01 -12.29
C VAL A 82 14.47 6.03 -10.96
N ARG A 83 13.76 6.49 -9.93
CA ARG A 83 14.29 6.66 -8.58
C ARG A 83 13.16 6.65 -7.57
N GLU A 84 13.27 5.72 -6.63
CA GLU A 84 12.42 5.68 -5.46
C GLU A 84 12.59 6.98 -4.65
N SER A 85 11.48 7.69 -4.51
CA SER A 85 11.35 8.93 -3.77
C SER A 85 10.12 8.86 -2.88
N LEU A 86 9.95 9.81 -1.97
CA LEU A 86 8.72 9.95 -1.20
C LEU A 86 7.94 11.16 -1.70
N ALA A 87 6.65 10.99 -1.97
CA ALA A 87 5.72 12.08 -2.23
C ALA A 87 4.88 12.31 -0.97
N THR A 88 4.74 13.59 -0.59
CA THR A 88 3.84 14.00 0.49
C THR A 88 2.99 15.17 0.06
N CYS A 89 1.76 15.24 0.58
CA CYS A 89 0.93 16.44 0.50
C CYS A 89 0.46 16.86 1.89
N SER A 90 0.09 18.13 2.02
CA SER A 90 -0.26 18.72 3.29
C SER A 90 -1.36 19.76 3.16
N LYS A 91 -2.05 20.00 4.29
CA LYS A 91 -2.96 21.12 4.46
C LYS A 91 -2.30 22.50 4.29
N ASP A 92 -0.97 22.58 4.24
CA ASP A 92 -0.25 23.81 3.87
C ASP A 92 -0.37 24.16 2.37
N GLY A 93 -0.99 23.28 1.58
CA GLY A 93 -1.22 23.45 0.15
C GLY A 93 0.00 23.19 -0.71
N THR A 94 0.90 22.32 -0.25
CA THR A 94 2.06 21.91 -1.02
C THR A 94 2.13 20.39 -1.19
N VAL A 95 2.53 19.97 -2.39
CA VAL A 95 3.08 18.64 -2.63
C VAL A 95 4.59 18.75 -2.60
N LYS A 96 5.26 17.87 -1.85
CA LYS A 96 6.71 17.81 -1.75
C LYS A 96 7.20 16.43 -2.16
N ILE A 97 8.26 16.41 -2.96
CA ILE A 97 8.99 15.19 -3.29
C ILE A 97 10.30 15.20 -2.53
N TRP A 98 10.58 14.11 -1.83
CA TRP A 98 11.76 13.94 -1.01
C TRP A 98 12.66 12.88 -1.60
N ASP A 99 13.93 13.21 -1.70
CA ASP A 99 14.99 12.32 -2.14
C ASP A 99 16.05 12.26 -1.02
N GLU A 100 16.45 11.06 -0.65
CA GLU A 100 17.44 10.82 0.40
C GLU A 100 18.78 11.52 0.16
N ARG A 101 19.13 11.78 -1.11
CA ARG A 101 20.35 12.48 -1.52
C ARG A 101 20.27 14.00 -1.33
N SER A 102 19.07 14.55 -1.27
CA SER A 102 18.81 15.99 -1.10
C SER A 102 18.92 16.46 0.37
N GLY A 103 19.39 15.58 1.26
CA GLY A 103 19.59 15.89 2.67
C GLY A 103 18.27 15.97 3.44
N SER A 104 17.98 17.13 4.05
CA SER A 104 16.76 17.35 4.84
C SER A 104 15.74 18.29 4.17
N GLN A 105 16.00 18.70 2.92
CA GLN A 105 15.11 19.56 2.16
C GLN A 105 14.39 18.77 1.06
N PRO A 106 13.16 19.16 0.69
CA PRO A 106 12.47 18.53 -0.41
C PRO A 106 13.23 18.77 -1.72
N ALA A 107 13.31 17.75 -2.57
CA ALA A 107 13.92 17.83 -3.88
C ALA A 107 13.06 18.61 -4.88
N LEU A 108 11.73 18.49 -4.76
CA LEU A 108 10.75 19.26 -5.53
C LEU A 108 9.62 19.73 -4.62
N GLN A 109 9.05 20.88 -4.94
CA GLN A 109 7.86 21.41 -4.27
C GLN A 109 6.91 21.99 -5.33
N MET A 110 5.66 21.55 -5.31
CA MET A 110 4.56 22.11 -6.09
C MET A 110 3.59 22.79 -5.15
N ASN A 111 3.13 23.99 -5.51
CA ASN A 111 2.18 24.74 -4.69
C ASN A 111 0.79 24.68 -5.33
N ALA A 112 -0.22 24.40 -4.52
CA ALA A 112 -1.63 24.43 -4.87
C ALA A 112 -2.18 25.85 -4.85
N LEU A 113 -1.55 26.73 -5.64
CA LEU A 113 -2.01 28.11 -5.83
C LEU A 113 -3.08 28.13 -6.91
N VAL A 114 -4.33 28.04 -6.48
CA VAL A 114 -5.50 28.26 -7.35
C VAL A 114 -6.03 29.65 -7.05
N THR A 115 -6.24 30.47 -8.09
CA THR A 115 -6.80 31.84 -7.96
C THR A 115 -6.17 32.71 -6.86
N SER A 116 -4.86 32.58 -6.62
CA SER A 116 -4.05 33.29 -5.61
C SER A 116 -4.27 32.88 -4.13
N ARG A 117 -4.94 31.76 -3.88
CA ARG A 117 -5.06 31.13 -2.54
C ARG A 117 -4.41 29.75 -2.52
N SER A 118 -3.86 29.39 -1.35
CA SER A 118 -3.33 28.04 -1.11
C SER A 118 -4.48 27.14 -0.70
N ARG A 119 -4.74 26.07 -1.46
CA ARG A 119 -5.76 25.07 -1.12
C ARG A 119 -5.16 23.94 -0.30
N ALA A 120 -5.83 23.47 0.74
CA ALA A 120 -5.34 22.34 1.51
C ALA A 120 -5.40 21.07 0.65
N LEU A 121 -4.36 20.24 0.75
CA LEU A 121 -4.28 18.99 -0.01
C LEU A 121 -4.52 17.80 0.92
N LEU A 122 -5.46 16.95 0.56
CA LEU A 122 -5.85 15.78 1.35
C LEU A 122 -5.19 14.50 0.85
N SER A 123 -4.92 14.43 -0.45
CA SER A 123 -4.34 13.25 -1.08
C SER A 123 -3.40 13.64 -2.24
N CYS A 124 -2.44 12.78 -2.54
CA CYS A 124 -1.59 12.92 -3.73
C CYS A 124 -1.03 11.56 -4.20
N ASP A 125 -0.73 11.47 -5.50
CA ASP A 125 0.03 10.37 -6.09
C ASP A 125 0.76 10.84 -7.36
N VAL A 126 1.67 10.00 -7.84
CA VAL A 126 2.48 10.24 -9.03
C VAL A 126 2.20 9.16 -10.07
N SER A 127 2.07 9.57 -11.33
CA SER A 127 1.86 8.70 -12.48
C SER A 127 2.99 7.70 -12.63
N LEU A 128 2.73 6.58 -13.32
CA LEU A 128 3.70 5.50 -13.48
C LEU A 128 5.00 5.97 -14.15
N ASP A 129 4.91 6.87 -15.12
CA ASP A 129 6.08 7.45 -15.82
C ASP A 129 6.76 8.59 -15.04
N GLY A 130 6.16 9.04 -13.94
CA GLY A 130 6.66 10.14 -13.12
C GLY A 130 6.54 11.51 -13.78
N LEU A 131 5.71 11.68 -14.80
CA LEU A 131 5.54 12.94 -15.53
C LEU A 131 4.28 13.72 -15.12
N THR A 132 3.40 13.13 -14.32
CA THR A 132 2.20 13.77 -13.79
C THR A 132 2.11 13.52 -12.29
N VAL A 133 1.97 14.59 -11.53
CA VAL A 133 1.63 14.54 -10.10
C VAL A 133 0.20 15.02 -9.96
N ALA A 134 -0.65 14.27 -9.25
CA ALA A 134 -2.02 14.65 -8.96
C ALA A 134 -2.22 14.85 -7.46
N ALA A 135 -3.06 15.81 -7.08
CA ALA A 135 -3.48 15.99 -5.69
C ALA A 135 -4.95 16.41 -5.60
N GLY A 136 -5.67 15.83 -4.64
CA GLY A 136 -7.04 16.21 -4.29
C GLY A 136 -7.06 17.27 -3.20
N THR A 137 -7.92 18.28 -3.35
CA THR A 137 -8.11 19.33 -2.34
C THR A 137 -9.23 19.00 -1.35
N ASP A 138 -9.28 19.76 -0.26
CA ASP A 138 -10.53 19.91 0.49
C ASP A 138 -11.56 20.73 -0.30
N LEU A 139 -12.80 20.73 0.17
CA LEU A 139 -13.90 21.52 -0.34
C LEU A 139 -13.65 23.00 -0.04
N GLU A 140 -13.60 23.82 -1.09
CA GLU A 140 -13.56 25.27 -0.97
C GLU A 140 -14.57 25.91 -1.91
N GLY A 141 -15.62 26.51 -1.33
CA GLY A 141 -16.75 27.02 -2.10
C GLY A 141 -17.79 25.90 -2.27
N ASP A 142 -18.12 25.59 -3.51
CA ASP A 142 -19.12 24.57 -3.85
C ASP A 142 -18.50 23.24 -4.31
N ASP A 143 -17.21 23.23 -4.69
CA ASP A 143 -16.55 22.04 -5.23
C ASP A 143 -15.10 21.87 -4.71
N ALA A 144 -14.65 20.61 -4.67
CA ALA A 144 -13.26 20.24 -4.48
C ALA A 144 -12.58 20.03 -5.84
N SER A 145 -11.25 20.15 -5.91
CA SER A 145 -10.54 20.06 -7.19
C SER A 145 -9.41 19.04 -7.19
N ILE A 146 -9.20 18.41 -8.33
CA ILE A 146 -8.00 17.62 -8.62
C ILE A 146 -7.03 18.53 -9.37
N LEU A 147 -5.86 18.72 -8.79
CA LEU A 147 -4.76 19.51 -9.35
C LEU A 147 -3.72 18.58 -9.96
N TYR A 148 -3.20 18.95 -11.12
CA TYR A 148 -2.16 18.18 -11.81
C TYR A 148 -0.94 19.05 -12.07
N TRP A 149 0.26 18.50 -11.92
CA TRP A 149 1.53 19.16 -12.21
C TRP A 149 2.42 18.30 -13.10
N ASP A 150 3.18 18.97 -13.97
CA ASP A 150 4.39 18.38 -14.54
C ASP A 150 5.56 18.64 -13.56
N PRO A 151 6.19 17.60 -12.98
CA PRO A 151 7.27 17.78 -12.03
C PRO A 151 8.53 18.43 -12.62
N ARG A 152 8.65 18.52 -13.94
CA ARG A 152 9.71 19.26 -14.63
C ARG A 152 9.45 20.77 -14.65
N ASN A 153 8.19 21.19 -14.46
CA ASN A 153 7.78 22.58 -14.36
C ASN A 153 6.81 22.78 -13.17
N PRO A 154 7.30 22.73 -11.92
CA PRO A 154 6.46 22.66 -10.73
C PRO A 154 5.85 24.01 -10.31
N ALA A 155 6.09 25.09 -11.06
CA ALA A 155 5.75 26.45 -10.66
C ALA A 155 4.23 26.69 -10.55
N ALA A 156 3.43 26.01 -11.37
CA ALA A 156 1.98 26.08 -11.38
C ALA A 156 1.37 24.74 -11.80
N PRO A 157 0.12 24.44 -11.40
CA PRO A 157 -0.61 23.29 -11.94
C PRO A 157 -0.67 23.37 -13.47
N LEU A 158 -0.44 22.23 -14.14
CA LEU A 158 -0.65 22.05 -15.57
C LEU A 158 -2.13 22.20 -15.93
N ARG A 159 -3.02 21.72 -15.06
CA ARG A 159 -4.49 21.82 -15.19
C ARG A 159 -5.17 21.56 -13.85
N VAL A 160 -6.47 21.86 -13.81
CA VAL A 160 -7.35 21.70 -12.66
C VAL A 160 -8.67 21.12 -13.16
N HIS A 161 -9.11 20.02 -12.54
CA HIS A 161 -10.46 19.47 -12.71
C HIS A 161 -11.24 19.82 -11.45
N GLY A 162 -12.29 20.62 -11.58
CA GLY A 162 -12.96 21.30 -10.47
C GLY A 162 -14.41 20.87 -10.24
N SER A 163 -14.96 20.00 -11.07
CA SER A 163 -16.37 19.59 -11.05
C SER A 163 -16.55 18.07 -10.88
N THR A 164 -15.45 17.34 -10.70
CA THR A 164 -15.45 15.87 -10.55
C THR A 164 -16.07 15.44 -9.22
N HIS A 165 -15.84 16.20 -8.16
CA HIS A 165 -16.29 15.89 -6.80
C HIS A 165 -16.86 17.14 -6.11
N SER A 166 -17.96 16.96 -5.40
CA SER A 166 -18.68 18.05 -4.70
C SER A 166 -18.30 18.20 -3.23
N ASP A 167 -17.36 17.39 -2.74
CA ASP A 167 -16.85 17.42 -1.37
C ASP A 167 -15.37 16.97 -1.35
N ASP A 168 -14.72 17.05 -0.18
CA ASP A 168 -13.33 16.68 0.09
C ASP A 168 -12.83 15.47 -0.71
N ILE A 169 -11.73 15.63 -1.48
CA ILE A 169 -11.13 14.53 -2.26
C ILE A 169 -10.15 13.76 -1.39
N THR A 170 -10.67 12.74 -0.72
CA THR A 170 -9.97 11.95 0.30
C THR A 170 -8.85 11.09 -0.27
N ALA A 171 -8.92 10.72 -1.55
CA ALA A 171 -7.90 9.87 -2.17
C ALA A 171 -7.76 10.12 -3.68
N VAL A 172 -6.50 10.10 -4.15
CA VAL A 172 -6.15 10.05 -5.58
C VAL A 172 -5.03 9.02 -5.78
N HIS A 173 -5.20 8.12 -6.74
CA HIS A 173 -4.27 7.01 -6.99
C HIS A 173 -4.13 6.72 -8.49
N PHE A 174 -2.92 6.85 -9.02
CA PHE A 174 -2.65 6.46 -10.41
C PHE A 174 -2.65 4.94 -10.55
N SER A 175 -3.28 4.44 -11.62
CA SER A 175 -3.18 3.03 -12.00
C SER A 175 -1.72 2.66 -12.29
N LYS A 176 -1.29 1.51 -11.76
CA LYS A 176 0.06 0.98 -11.99
C LYS A 176 0.16 0.13 -13.27
N THR A 177 -0.95 -0.11 -13.95
CA THR A 177 -1.03 -0.85 -15.22
C THR A 177 -1.42 0.05 -16.38
N GLN A 178 -2.22 1.09 -16.14
CA GLN A 178 -2.72 2.03 -17.14
C GLN A 178 -2.24 3.45 -16.79
N GLY A 179 -1.11 3.87 -17.36
CA GLY A 179 -0.31 4.99 -16.84
C GLY A 179 -1.02 6.35 -16.72
N SER A 180 -2.05 6.62 -17.53
CA SER A 180 -2.80 7.89 -17.52
C SER A 180 -4.10 7.83 -16.72
N VAL A 181 -4.51 6.66 -16.23
CA VAL A 181 -5.77 6.50 -15.50
C VAL A 181 -5.57 6.86 -14.02
N LEU A 182 -6.36 7.82 -13.56
CA LEU A 182 -6.43 8.23 -12.17
C LEU A 182 -7.71 7.68 -11.53
N LEU A 183 -7.59 7.11 -10.34
CA LEU A 183 -8.70 6.84 -9.43
C LEU A 183 -8.80 8.00 -8.45
N SER A 184 -9.99 8.57 -8.30
CA SER A 184 -10.30 9.55 -7.26
C SER A 184 -11.50 9.09 -6.42
N ALA A 185 -11.52 9.48 -5.15
CA ALA A 185 -12.65 9.27 -4.26
C ALA A 185 -12.85 10.47 -3.35
N SER A 186 -14.09 10.66 -2.90
CA SER A 186 -14.49 11.82 -2.11
C SER A 186 -15.49 11.47 -0.99
N SER A 187 -15.57 12.37 -0.02
CA SER A 187 -16.61 12.39 1.01
C SER A 187 -18.03 12.53 0.45
N ASP A 188 -18.17 12.94 -0.81
CA ASP A 188 -19.46 12.95 -1.53
C ASP A 188 -20.01 11.54 -1.82
N GLY A 189 -19.19 10.50 -1.58
CA GLY A 189 -19.54 9.10 -1.75
C GLY A 189 -19.35 8.58 -3.17
N LEU A 190 -18.69 9.34 -4.05
CA LEU A 190 -18.34 8.93 -5.39
C LEU A 190 -16.91 8.40 -5.46
N VAL A 191 -16.76 7.33 -6.24
CA VAL A 191 -15.48 6.84 -6.76
C VAL A 191 -15.48 7.15 -8.25
N CYS A 192 -14.45 7.80 -8.77
CA CYS A 192 -14.34 8.15 -10.18
C CYS A 192 -13.04 7.60 -10.75
N THR A 193 -13.08 7.19 -12.02
CA THR A 193 -11.86 6.98 -12.81
C THR A 193 -11.84 8.00 -13.94
N SER A 194 -10.68 8.59 -14.19
CA SER A 194 -10.50 9.62 -15.22
C SER A 194 -9.16 9.49 -15.94
N ASN A 195 -9.06 10.08 -17.13
CA ASN A 195 -7.83 10.23 -17.87
C ASN A 195 -7.11 11.52 -17.44
N ALA A 196 -6.02 11.39 -16.70
CA ALA A 196 -5.24 12.53 -16.19
C ALA A 196 -4.57 13.36 -17.29
N ASP A 197 -4.38 12.79 -18.48
CA ASP A 197 -3.76 13.48 -19.62
C ASP A 197 -4.77 14.29 -20.44
N GLU A 198 -6.06 14.18 -20.16
CA GLU A 198 -7.12 14.95 -20.84
C GLU A 198 -7.32 16.33 -20.20
N PRO A 199 -7.10 17.44 -20.93
CA PRO A 199 -7.24 18.79 -20.37
C PRO A 199 -8.70 19.19 -20.13
N ASP A 200 -9.63 18.69 -20.94
CA ASP A 200 -11.05 18.99 -20.79
C ASP A 200 -11.66 18.06 -19.73
N GLU A 201 -12.14 18.61 -18.62
CA GLU A 201 -12.70 17.81 -17.53
C GLU A 201 -13.92 16.99 -17.99
N ASP A 202 -14.74 17.55 -18.88
CA ASP A 202 -15.95 16.90 -19.38
C ASP A 202 -15.64 15.64 -20.21
N GLU A 203 -14.44 15.57 -20.80
CA GLU A 203 -13.96 14.43 -21.59
C GLU A 203 -12.99 13.53 -20.80
N ALA A 204 -12.56 13.95 -19.61
CA ALA A 204 -11.62 13.20 -18.79
C ALA A 204 -12.27 12.04 -18.04
N GLY A 205 -13.55 12.14 -17.69
CA GLY A 205 -14.27 11.11 -16.94
C GLY A 205 -14.42 9.79 -17.70
N LEU A 206 -13.99 8.69 -17.11
CA LEU A 206 -14.13 7.34 -17.68
C LEU A 206 -15.33 6.60 -17.07
N HIS A 207 -15.36 6.49 -15.74
CA HIS A 207 -16.41 5.80 -15.00
C HIS A 207 -16.67 6.48 -13.67
N VAL A 208 -17.90 6.36 -13.16
CA VAL A 208 -18.33 6.87 -11.85
C VAL A 208 -19.13 5.79 -11.13
N GLY A 209 -18.72 5.46 -9.91
CA GLY A 209 -19.42 4.57 -8.98
C GLY A 209 -19.92 5.34 -7.77
N ASN A 210 -21.15 5.06 -7.32
CA ASN A 210 -21.72 5.69 -6.13
C ASN A 210 -21.73 4.70 -4.96
N ALA A 211 -20.83 4.89 -4.01
CA ALA A 211 -20.73 4.05 -2.81
C ALA A 211 -21.88 4.27 -1.81
N GLY A 212 -22.59 5.41 -1.91
CA GLY A 212 -23.72 5.76 -1.05
C GLY A 212 -23.32 6.28 0.34
N SER A 213 -22.03 6.47 0.60
CA SER A 213 -21.49 6.97 1.87
C SER A 213 -20.12 7.61 1.66
N SER A 214 -19.74 8.56 2.52
CA SER A 214 -18.42 9.22 2.53
C SER A 214 -17.28 8.21 2.46
N ILE A 215 -16.37 8.38 1.48
CA ILE A 215 -15.25 7.47 1.28
C ILE A 215 -14.02 8.02 1.97
N ALA A 216 -13.47 7.26 2.92
CA ALA A 216 -12.28 7.65 3.68
C ALA A 216 -10.97 7.23 2.98
N GLN A 217 -11.02 6.09 2.26
CA GLN A 217 -9.85 5.49 1.61
C GLN A 217 -10.28 4.63 0.43
N THR A 218 -9.42 4.57 -0.60
CA THR A 218 -9.63 3.74 -1.78
C THR A 218 -8.31 3.25 -2.33
N GLY A 219 -8.36 2.27 -3.21
CA GLY A 219 -7.19 1.82 -3.94
C GLY A 219 -7.54 0.84 -5.05
N TRP A 220 -6.52 0.53 -5.85
CA TRP A 220 -6.63 -0.43 -6.94
C TRP A 220 -6.55 -1.87 -6.41
N ILE A 221 -7.12 -2.79 -7.16
CA ILE A 221 -7.01 -4.24 -7.01
C ILE A 221 -6.52 -4.79 -8.34
N SER A 222 -5.53 -5.68 -8.33
CA SER A 222 -5.12 -6.39 -9.54
C SER A 222 -5.81 -7.75 -9.57
N GLY A 223 -6.72 -7.92 -10.53
CA GLY A 223 -7.36 -9.20 -10.81
C GLY A 223 -6.49 -10.16 -11.63
N PRO A 224 -7.03 -11.32 -12.03
CA PRO A 224 -6.32 -12.28 -12.87
C PRO A 224 -6.04 -11.63 -14.23
N ALA A 225 -4.84 -11.86 -14.79
CA ALA A 225 -4.36 -11.20 -16.01
C ALA A 225 -4.20 -9.66 -15.91
N GLY A 226 -4.19 -9.08 -14.70
CA GLY A 226 -3.90 -7.66 -14.49
C GLY A 226 -5.07 -6.72 -14.77
N THR A 227 -6.30 -7.25 -14.83
CA THR A 227 -7.51 -6.42 -14.95
C THR A 227 -7.65 -5.55 -13.71
N PRO A 228 -7.70 -4.20 -13.84
CA PRO A 228 -7.83 -3.34 -12.68
C PRO A 228 -9.24 -3.45 -12.09
N SER A 229 -9.33 -3.41 -10.78
CA SER A 229 -10.58 -3.28 -10.02
C SER A 229 -10.31 -2.32 -8.87
N VAL A 230 -11.33 -1.95 -8.11
CA VAL A 230 -11.18 -0.92 -7.06
C VAL A 230 -11.77 -1.42 -5.75
N TRP A 231 -11.17 -1.02 -4.63
CA TRP A 231 -11.79 -1.12 -3.31
C TRP A 231 -11.99 0.28 -2.73
N ALA A 232 -13.02 0.45 -1.90
CA ALA A 232 -13.26 1.67 -1.14
C ALA A 232 -13.73 1.34 0.27
N GLY A 233 -13.19 2.03 1.26
CA GLY A 233 -13.60 2.01 2.66
C GLY A 233 -14.22 3.35 3.05
N SER A 234 -15.38 3.31 3.69
CA SER A 234 -16.12 4.51 4.12
C SER A 234 -15.82 4.90 5.58
N ASP A 235 -16.10 6.14 5.93
CA ASP A 235 -16.09 6.61 7.33
C ASP A 235 -17.16 5.92 8.20
N MET A 236 -18.09 5.21 7.56
CA MET A 236 -19.19 4.48 8.19
C MET A 236 -18.89 2.97 8.28
N GLU A 237 -17.62 2.58 8.18
CA GLU A 237 -17.13 1.20 8.26
C GLU A 237 -17.72 0.28 7.18
N THR A 238 -18.08 0.85 6.03
CA THR A 238 -18.53 0.09 4.86
C THR A 238 -17.35 -0.17 3.95
N PHE A 239 -17.11 -1.43 3.61
CA PHE A 239 -16.13 -1.86 2.63
C PHE A 239 -16.82 -2.30 1.34
N SER A 240 -16.34 -1.78 0.23
CA SER A 240 -16.89 -2.07 -1.10
C SER A 240 -15.78 -2.41 -2.10
N THR A 241 -16.12 -3.24 -3.08
CA THR A 241 -15.25 -3.53 -4.22
C THR A 241 -16.00 -3.35 -5.52
N TRP A 242 -15.29 -2.96 -6.56
CA TRP A 242 -15.84 -2.49 -7.83
C TRP A 242 -15.07 -3.08 -9.01
N SER A 243 -15.74 -3.26 -10.14
CA SER A 243 -15.12 -3.68 -11.40
C SER A 243 -14.21 -2.59 -11.98
N ASN A 244 -13.58 -2.86 -13.12
CA ASN A 244 -12.82 -1.86 -13.89
C ASN A 244 -13.69 -0.69 -14.39
N GLU A 245 -14.99 -0.93 -14.57
CA GLU A 245 -15.97 0.07 -15.04
C GLU A 245 -16.73 0.71 -13.86
N LEU A 246 -16.27 0.46 -12.63
CA LEU A 246 -16.91 0.90 -11.38
C LEU A 246 -18.35 0.39 -11.20
N ASP A 247 -18.62 -0.83 -11.63
CA ASP A 247 -19.82 -1.57 -11.20
C ASP A 247 -19.58 -2.16 -9.81
N GLN A 248 -20.52 -1.97 -8.88
CA GLN A 248 -20.38 -2.46 -7.52
C GLN A 248 -20.48 -4.00 -7.46
N ILE A 249 -19.42 -4.63 -6.96
CA ILE A 249 -19.34 -6.10 -6.79
C ILE A 249 -19.70 -6.48 -5.35
N HIS A 250 -19.12 -5.79 -4.37
CA HIS A 250 -19.39 -6.02 -2.95
C HIS A 250 -19.66 -4.70 -2.23
N ASN A 251 -20.51 -4.78 -1.20
CA ASN A 251 -20.83 -3.70 -0.30
C ASN A 251 -21.27 -4.29 1.04
N PHE A 252 -20.45 -4.18 2.08
CA PHE A 252 -20.76 -4.74 3.40
C PHE A 252 -20.07 -3.97 4.51
N ASP A 253 -20.59 -4.08 5.73
CA ASP A 253 -19.98 -3.52 6.92
C ASP A 253 -18.77 -4.39 7.35
N ILE A 254 -17.57 -3.79 7.38
CA ILE A 254 -16.29 -4.49 7.63
C ILE A 254 -16.21 -5.09 9.04
N ARG A 255 -17.12 -4.72 9.95
CA ARG A 255 -17.22 -5.24 11.32
C ARG A 255 -18.00 -6.55 11.39
N GLN A 256 -18.73 -6.93 10.34
CA GLN A 256 -19.52 -8.16 10.34
C GLN A 256 -18.71 -9.47 10.37
N PRO A 257 -17.55 -9.59 9.70
CA PRO A 257 -16.71 -10.78 9.82
C PRO A 257 -16.08 -10.84 11.22
N THR A 258 -16.64 -11.67 12.09
CA THR A 258 -16.16 -11.89 13.46
C THR A 258 -15.89 -13.36 13.72
N ILE A 259 -15.00 -13.66 14.66
CA ILE A 259 -14.82 -15.02 15.19
C ILE A 259 -15.05 -15.04 16.70
N HIS A 260 -15.86 -15.98 17.16
CA HIS A 260 -16.14 -16.20 18.58
C HIS A 260 -16.07 -17.69 18.88
N ARG A 261 -14.92 -18.12 19.42
CA ARG A 261 -14.69 -19.50 19.91
C ARG A 261 -14.04 -19.44 21.29
N GLN A 262 -14.01 -20.56 22.00
CA GLN A 262 -13.57 -20.62 23.40
C GLN A 262 -12.13 -20.16 23.63
N ASP A 263 -11.27 -20.30 22.62
CA ASP A 263 -9.83 -20.03 22.66
C ASP A 263 -9.41 -18.78 21.86
N LEU A 264 -10.30 -18.23 21.03
CA LEU A 264 -10.03 -17.07 20.18
C LEU A 264 -11.29 -16.24 19.97
N THR A 265 -11.18 -14.94 20.19
CA THR A 265 -12.21 -13.98 19.83
C THR A 265 -11.56 -12.84 19.04
N TRP A 266 -12.12 -12.53 17.88
CA TRP A 266 -11.77 -11.37 17.07
C TRP A 266 -13.05 -10.63 16.68
N VAL A 267 -13.03 -9.32 16.94
CA VAL A 267 -14.05 -8.37 16.50
C VAL A 267 -13.31 -7.23 15.82
N THR A 268 -13.69 -6.97 14.56
CA THR A 268 -13.19 -5.81 13.83
C THR A 268 -13.97 -4.58 14.28
N ASP A 269 -13.26 -3.52 14.65
CA ASP A 269 -13.86 -2.21 14.92
C ASP A 269 -13.76 -1.28 13.70
N TYR A 270 -12.63 -1.32 12.99
CA TYR A 270 -12.36 -0.44 11.85
C TYR A 270 -11.41 -1.07 10.82
N LEU A 271 -11.44 -0.52 9.60
CA LEU A 271 -10.44 -0.80 8.56
C LEU A 271 -9.18 0.07 8.77
N ILE A 272 -8.00 -0.55 8.91
CA ILE A 272 -6.72 0.18 8.95
C ILE A 272 -6.28 0.53 7.54
N GLY A 273 -6.39 -0.42 6.61
CA GLY A 273 -6.04 -0.23 5.21
C GLY A 273 -5.91 -1.55 4.46
N CYS A 274 -5.54 -1.47 3.19
CA CYS A 274 -5.33 -2.63 2.34
C CYS A 274 -3.91 -2.69 1.79
N HIS A 275 -3.49 -3.89 1.41
CA HIS A 275 -2.22 -4.17 0.74
C HIS A 275 -2.46 -5.03 -0.49
N ASN A 276 -1.86 -4.64 -1.62
CA ASN A 276 -1.85 -5.43 -2.84
C ASN A 276 -0.54 -6.24 -2.90
N HIS A 277 -0.66 -7.55 -2.95
CA HIS A 277 0.48 -8.46 -3.05
C HIS A 277 1.18 -8.32 -4.40
N ARG A 278 2.51 -8.50 -4.42
CA ARG A 278 3.27 -8.52 -5.69
C ARG A 278 2.81 -9.63 -6.64
N ASN A 279 2.33 -10.74 -6.07
CA ASN A 279 1.78 -11.87 -6.81
C ASN A 279 0.45 -12.28 -6.17
N LEU A 280 -0.46 -12.84 -6.98
CA LEU A 280 -1.68 -13.44 -6.47
C LEU A 280 -1.35 -14.52 -5.44
N LEU A 281 -2.07 -14.49 -4.31
CA LEU A 281 -1.95 -15.54 -3.32
C LEU A 281 -2.46 -16.88 -3.89
N PRO A 282 -1.92 -18.03 -3.47
CA PRO A 282 -2.38 -19.33 -3.97
C PRO A 282 -3.88 -19.53 -3.76
N GLY A 283 -4.60 -19.82 -4.84
CA GLY A 283 -6.06 -20.00 -4.82
C GLY A 283 -6.87 -18.70 -4.77
N HIS A 284 -6.22 -17.55 -4.92
CA HIS A 284 -6.88 -16.25 -5.00
C HIS A 284 -7.07 -15.78 -6.45
N ASP A 285 -8.16 -15.07 -6.70
CA ASP A 285 -8.41 -14.34 -7.96
C ASP A 285 -7.99 -12.86 -7.90
N ASN A 286 -7.43 -12.41 -6.77
CA ASN A 286 -7.06 -11.02 -6.54
C ASN A 286 -5.82 -10.94 -5.64
N ASP A 287 -5.14 -9.81 -5.69
CA ASP A 287 -3.95 -9.51 -4.89
C ASP A 287 -4.28 -8.84 -3.54
N LEU A 288 -5.55 -8.70 -3.18
CA LEU A 288 -5.97 -7.84 -2.09
C LEU A 288 -5.88 -8.52 -0.72
N SER A 289 -5.31 -7.79 0.24
CA SER A 289 -5.32 -8.13 1.66
C SER A 289 -5.83 -6.96 2.48
N LEU A 290 -6.71 -7.25 3.44
CA LEU A 290 -7.28 -6.26 4.33
C LEU A 290 -6.61 -6.38 5.70
N PHE A 291 -6.31 -5.22 6.27
CA PHE A 291 -5.88 -5.09 7.64
C PHE A 291 -6.93 -4.35 8.44
N VAL A 292 -7.42 -5.01 9.47
CA VAL A 292 -8.50 -4.55 10.32
C VAL A 292 -8.01 -4.39 11.75
N GLY A 293 -8.52 -3.38 12.44
CA GLY A 293 -8.09 -3.00 13.78
C GLY A 293 -9.19 -3.17 14.82
N SER A 294 -8.75 -3.24 16.08
CA SER A 294 -9.62 -3.09 17.24
C SER A 294 -9.30 -1.80 18.00
N ASN A 295 -10.23 -1.34 18.83
CA ASN A 295 -10.04 -0.18 19.70
C ASN A 295 -8.99 -0.41 20.79
N GLU A 296 -8.65 -1.66 21.08
CA GLU A 296 -7.59 -2.04 22.04
C GLU A 296 -6.18 -1.98 21.41
N GLY A 297 -6.07 -1.72 20.11
CA GLY A 297 -4.80 -1.61 19.40
C GLY A 297 -4.25 -2.91 18.82
N ASP A 298 -5.10 -3.94 18.76
CA ASP A 298 -4.79 -5.17 18.04
C ASP A 298 -5.06 -5.01 16.54
N VAL A 299 -4.30 -5.73 15.71
CA VAL A 299 -4.39 -5.75 14.25
C VAL A 299 -4.63 -7.17 13.78
N ALA A 300 -5.48 -7.37 12.78
CA ALA A 300 -5.64 -8.64 12.10
C ALA A 300 -5.52 -8.52 10.58
N TRP A 301 -5.00 -9.57 9.97
CA TRP A 301 -4.93 -9.73 8.52
C TRP A 301 -6.00 -10.71 8.05
N ILE A 302 -6.90 -10.22 7.21
CA ILE A 302 -7.96 -11.01 6.59
C ILE A 302 -7.87 -10.92 5.07
N THR A 303 -8.29 -11.99 4.39
CA THR A 303 -8.38 -12.01 2.93
C THR A 303 -9.66 -12.69 2.48
N ARG A 304 -10.00 -12.46 1.21
CA ARG A 304 -11.06 -13.19 0.52
C ARG A 304 -10.49 -13.81 -0.76
N PRO A 305 -10.45 -15.15 -0.87
CA PRO A 305 -9.89 -15.83 -2.04
C PRO A 305 -10.51 -15.38 -3.37
N SER A 306 -11.84 -15.25 -3.41
CA SER A 306 -12.53 -14.78 -4.61
C SER A 306 -13.36 -13.55 -4.32
N LEU A 307 -13.07 -12.47 -5.06
CA LEU A 307 -13.92 -11.28 -5.11
C LEU A 307 -15.04 -11.41 -6.14
N SER A 308 -15.01 -12.42 -7.00
CA SER A 308 -16.09 -12.67 -7.97
C SER A 308 -17.17 -13.61 -7.43
N ASP A 309 -16.82 -14.54 -6.54
CA ASP A 309 -17.79 -15.43 -5.89
C ASP A 309 -18.32 -14.86 -4.55
N PRO A 310 -19.63 -14.56 -4.45
CA PRO A 310 -20.24 -14.04 -3.23
C PRO A 310 -20.27 -15.06 -2.08
N ASN A 311 -20.13 -16.36 -2.35
CA ASN A 311 -20.19 -17.40 -1.32
C ASN A 311 -18.84 -17.65 -0.62
N THR A 312 -17.74 -17.17 -1.20
CA THR A 312 -16.42 -17.36 -0.62
C THR A 312 -16.31 -16.66 0.74
N PRO A 313 -15.93 -17.33 1.83
CA PRO A 313 -15.81 -16.70 3.15
C PRO A 313 -14.58 -15.79 3.24
N TRP A 314 -14.59 -14.91 4.25
CA TRP A 314 -13.39 -14.20 4.68
C TRP A 314 -12.53 -15.11 5.53
N SER A 315 -11.22 -15.10 5.32
CA SER A 315 -10.25 -15.92 6.04
C SER A 315 -9.35 -15.07 6.92
N LEU A 316 -9.24 -15.41 8.20
CA LEU A 316 -8.32 -14.80 9.16
C LEU A 316 -6.97 -15.52 9.15
N HIS A 317 -5.89 -14.80 8.84
CA HIS A 317 -4.55 -15.39 8.68
C HIS A 317 -3.61 -15.09 9.83
N ARG A 318 -3.68 -13.89 10.40
CA ARG A 318 -2.76 -13.50 11.47
C ARG A 318 -3.35 -12.40 12.32
N MET A 319 -2.97 -12.40 13.60
CA MET A 319 -3.28 -11.34 14.55
C MET A 319 -2.00 -10.85 15.22
N TRP A 320 -1.88 -9.54 15.40
CA TRP A 320 -0.83 -8.88 16.16
C TRP A 320 -1.47 -8.13 17.31
N THR A 321 -1.20 -8.59 18.52
CA THR A 321 -1.92 -8.13 19.71
C THR A 321 -0.99 -7.45 20.71
N THR A 322 -1.55 -6.61 21.57
CA THR A 322 -0.86 -5.97 22.71
C THR A 322 0.32 -5.04 22.35
N GLY A 323 0.55 -4.76 21.07
CA GLY A 323 1.61 -3.87 20.62
C GLY A 323 1.28 -2.39 20.78
N HIS A 324 0.03 -2.02 20.47
CA HIS A 324 -0.49 -0.67 20.65
C HIS A 324 -1.44 -0.61 21.85
N LEU A 325 -1.71 0.61 22.33
CA LEU A 325 -2.65 0.89 23.43
C LEU A 325 -3.95 1.56 22.97
N GLY A 326 -4.15 1.67 21.66
CA GLY A 326 -5.25 2.40 21.04
C GLY A 326 -5.22 2.27 19.52
N ILE A 327 -5.93 3.16 18.82
CA ILE A 327 -6.16 3.06 17.38
C ILE A 327 -4.85 2.96 16.59
N VAL A 328 -4.77 1.96 15.72
CA VAL A 328 -3.71 1.81 14.73
C VAL A 328 -4.12 2.58 13.48
N ARG A 329 -3.36 3.63 13.16
CA ARG A 329 -3.68 4.59 12.08
C ARG A 329 -3.04 4.24 10.75
N SER A 330 -1.90 3.55 10.79
CA SER A 330 -1.12 3.28 9.59
C SER A 330 -0.47 1.90 9.63
N LEU A 331 -0.29 1.35 8.45
CA LEU A 331 0.27 0.03 8.24
C LEU A 331 1.10 0.01 6.96
N LEU A 332 2.23 -0.68 7.00
CA LEU A 332 3.09 -0.95 5.86
C LEU A 332 3.53 -2.40 5.89
N TRP A 333 3.24 -3.15 4.84
CA TRP A 333 3.75 -4.50 4.65
C TRP A 333 4.95 -4.48 3.70
N ASP A 334 6.14 -4.81 4.23
CA ASP A 334 7.30 -5.12 3.41
C ASP A 334 7.38 -6.64 3.17
N GLU A 335 6.81 -7.08 2.04
CA GLU A 335 6.87 -8.48 1.59
C GLU A 335 8.31 -8.98 1.39
N SER A 336 9.23 -8.12 0.97
CA SER A 336 10.61 -8.53 0.66
C SER A 336 11.42 -8.87 1.91
N HIS A 337 11.14 -8.19 3.02
CA HIS A 337 11.76 -8.45 4.32
C HIS A 337 10.88 -9.28 5.25
N ASN A 338 9.66 -9.65 4.82
CA ASN A 338 8.66 -10.35 5.64
C ASN A 338 8.36 -9.59 6.95
N LEU A 339 8.17 -8.28 6.85
CA LEU A 339 7.89 -7.42 7.99
C LEU A 339 6.53 -6.74 7.83
N LEU A 340 5.81 -6.62 8.95
CA LEU A 340 4.70 -5.71 9.07
C LEU A 340 5.09 -4.56 9.99
N ILE A 341 4.85 -3.32 9.58
CA ILE A 341 5.10 -2.13 10.39
C ILE A 341 3.76 -1.47 10.65
N THR A 342 3.47 -1.20 11.93
CA THR A 342 2.21 -0.59 12.36
C THR A 342 2.48 0.68 13.15
N GLY A 343 1.69 1.71 12.90
CA GLY A 343 1.77 3.02 13.55
C GLY A 343 0.44 3.36 14.20
N GLY A 344 0.47 3.81 15.46
CA GLY A 344 -0.73 4.10 16.24
C GLY A 344 -0.81 5.50 16.81
N GLU A 345 -1.95 5.81 17.43
CA GLU A 345 -2.17 7.03 18.21
C GLU A 345 -1.39 7.04 19.54
N ASP A 346 -0.91 5.87 19.99
CA ASP A 346 -0.03 5.75 21.16
C ASP A 346 1.43 6.17 20.89
N SER A 347 1.64 6.82 19.74
CA SER A 347 2.93 7.28 19.20
C SER A 347 3.93 6.16 18.93
N LYS A 348 3.54 4.90 19.04
CA LYS A 348 4.43 3.78 18.77
C LYS A 348 4.46 3.45 17.30
N ILE A 349 5.63 3.02 16.86
CA ILE A 349 5.82 2.26 15.64
C ILE A 349 6.31 0.89 16.04
N ASN A 350 5.54 -0.14 15.72
CA ASN A 350 5.87 -1.53 15.99
C ASN A 350 6.25 -2.24 14.70
N VAL A 351 7.34 -2.99 14.75
CA VAL A 351 7.81 -3.86 13.67
C VAL A 351 7.55 -5.29 14.08
N TRP A 352 6.83 -6.02 13.26
CA TRP A 352 6.42 -7.39 13.49
C TRP A 352 7.06 -8.30 12.45
N SER A 353 7.53 -9.46 12.90
CA SER A 353 7.88 -10.54 11.97
C SER A 353 6.60 -11.07 11.33
N ASN A 354 6.56 -11.06 10.01
CA ASN A 354 5.44 -11.53 9.22
C ASN A 354 5.94 -12.46 8.10
N PRO A 355 6.46 -13.65 8.45
CA PRO A 355 6.91 -14.61 7.46
C PRO A 355 5.75 -14.97 6.54
N SER A 356 6.00 -14.92 5.23
CA SER A 356 5.02 -15.33 4.23
C SER A 356 4.48 -16.73 4.56
N PRO A 357 3.16 -16.90 4.71
CA PRO A 357 2.58 -18.21 4.98
C PRO A 357 2.77 -19.19 3.80
N PHE A 358 3.24 -18.71 2.65
CA PHE A 358 3.41 -19.48 1.41
C PHE A 358 4.87 -19.86 1.12
N ALA A 359 5.82 -19.54 2.02
CA ALA A 359 7.25 -19.84 1.84
C ALA A 359 7.58 -21.35 1.83
N ASN A 360 6.68 -22.21 2.30
CA ASN A 360 6.95 -23.65 2.49
C ASN A 360 6.64 -24.54 1.26
N ALA A 361 6.30 -23.99 0.10
CA ALA A 361 5.99 -24.80 -1.09
C ALA A 361 7.21 -25.16 -1.97
N SER A 362 8.40 -24.60 -1.72
CA SER A 362 9.56 -24.75 -2.63
C SER A 362 10.79 -25.49 -2.06
N THR A 363 10.70 -26.11 -0.88
CA THR A 363 11.84 -26.81 -0.25
C THR A 363 11.55 -28.22 0.23
N GLU A 364 10.75 -28.99 -0.51
CA GLU A 364 10.69 -30.45 -0.39
C GLU A 364 10.78 -31.11 -1.77
N ASN A 365 11.92 -30.95 -2.45
CA ASN A 365 12.34 -31.86 -3.53
C ASN A 365 13.87 -31.90 -3.70
N GLY A 366 14.60 -31.78 -2.59
CA GLY A 366 15.99 -32.19 -2.50
C GLY A 366 16.03 -33.67 -2.10
N SER A 367 15.98 -34.56 -3.07
CA SER A 367 16.13 -35.99 -2.86
C SER A 367 17.42 -36.29 -2.09
N LYS A 368 17.26 -36.90 -0.91
CA LYS A 368 18.33 -37.61 -0.22
C LYS A 368 18.90 -38.65 -1.18
N ARG A 369 20.04 -38.37 -1.80
CA ARG A 369 20.93 -39.42 -2.29
C ARG A 369 21.73 -39.92 -1.10
N GLU A 370 21.16 -40.88 -0.40
CA GLU A 370 21.91 -41.78 0.45
C GLU A 370 22.85 -42.60 -0.44
N SER A 371 24.11 -42.63 -0.04
CA SER A 371 25.15 -43.46 -0.61
C SER A 371 24.92 -44.91 -0.19
N ASP A 372 24.63 -45.78 -1.16
CA ASP A 372 24.86 -47.21 -0.99
C ASP A 372 25.70 -47.71 -2.16
N SER A 373 26.86 -48.24 -1.77
CA SER A 373 27.73 -49.08 -2.58
C SER A 373 27.03 -50.39 -2.90
N ASP A 374 27.10 -50.83 -4.16
CA ASP A 374 27.32 -52.26 -4.42
C ASP A 374 27.93 -52.49 -5.81
N ALA A 375 28.95 -53.34 -5.79
CA ALA A 375 29.74 -53.78 -6.93
C ALA A 375 28.99 -54.83 -7.73
N MET A 376 29.11 -54.81 -9.06
CA MET A 376 29.00 -56.03 -9.89
C MET A 376 29.87 -55.90 -11.14
N ASP A 377 30.80 -56.84 -11.25
CA ASP A 377 31.59 -57.21 -12.42
C ASP A 377 30.73 -57.59 -13.62
N VAL A 378 31.15 -57.21 -14.84
CA VAL A 378 30.98 -58.05 -16.03
C VAL A 378 32.19 -57.88 -16.96
N ASP A 379 32.81 -59.02 -17.25
CA ASP A 379 33.99 -59.26 -18.07
C ASP A 379 33.65 -59.38 -19.57
N GLU A 380 34.71 -59.55 -20.39
CA GLU A 380 34.78 -59.81 -21.85
C GLU A 380 34.93 -58.56 -22.75
N GLY A 381 35.95 -58.41 -23.61
CA GLY A 381 37.09 -59.24 -23.98
C GLY A 381 37.61 -58.83 -25.37
N MET A 382 38.94 -58.76 -25.53
CA MET A 382 39.73 -58.84 -26.79
C MET A 382 39.57 -57.66 -27.78
N THR A 383 40.61 -56.90 -28.18
CA THR A 383 41.95 -57.26 -28.64
C THR A 383 42.85 -56.01 -28.70
N SER A 384 44.15 -56.20 -28.45
CA SER A 384 45.25 -55.30 -28.85
C SER A 384 46.08 -56.05 -29.92
N PRO A 385 47.03 -55.47 -30.71
CA PRO A 385 48.17 -54.62 -30.31
C PRO A 385 48.41 -53.48 -31.34
N SER A 386 49.44 -52.61 -31.38
CA SER A 386 50.85 -52.72 -31.04
C SER A 386 51.54 -51.33 -31.12
N ARG A 387 52.35 -51.03 -30.10
CA ARG A 387 53.71 -50.42 -30.12
C ARG A 387 54.19 -49.48 -31.26
N LYS A 388 54.85 -48.40 -30.77
CA LYS A 388 56.13 -47.76 -31.25
C LYS A 388 56.04 -46.96 -32.56
N ARG A 389 56.77 -45.87 -32.82
CA ARG A 389 57.72 -44.97 -32.12
C ARG A 389 58.00 -43.80 -33.11
N ARG A 390 58.33 -42.61 -32.58
CA ARG A 390 59.32 -41.58 -33.04
C ARG A 390 59.29 -41.09 -34.51
N ARG A 391 59.08 -39.78 -34.72
CA ARG A 391 60.10 -38.71 -34.96
C ARG A 391 60.92 -38.91 -36.22
N ASP A 392 60.80 -37.97 -37.15
CA ASP A 392 61.86 -37.01 -37.47
C ASP A 392 61.23 -35.63 -37.75
#